data_AF-A0A7Y3A6U8-F1
#
_entry.id   AF-A0A7Y3A6U8-F1
#
_cell.length_a   1.000
_cell.length_b   1.000
_cell.length_c   1.000
_cell.angle_alpha   90.00
_cell.angle_beta   90.00
_cell.angle_gamma   90.00
#
_symmetry.space_group_name_H-M   'P 1'
#
loop_
_entity.id
_entity.type
_entity.pdbx_description
1 polymer ?
#
loop_
_entity_poly.entity_id
_entity_poly.type
_entity_poly.pdbx_seq_one_letter_code
_entity_poly.pdbx_strand_id
1 'polypeptide(L)'
;MNTRQNQSVYIFQFAFLVLSIGLLYSRFMISLGMIFFLVGALWDGNLKVKFGRFLNNKYYLAVTGIFLIFLISGLWSENTDYFLNRMRIKLPFLFLPFAFFASPKIDKLIMKRLMFLFIGIMLSSAIWSTLMFLTDIEHFIEIYKKGQIIPTPIHHVRYSILISISVLFCIYLILNPLKALI
;
A
#
# COMPACT_ATOMS: atom_id res chain seq x y z
N MET A 1 -21.28 -16.90 -7.06
CA MET A 1 -20.65 -15.59 -6.79
C MET A 1 -21.19 -14.63 -7.84
N ASN A 2 -21.78 -13.49 -7.46
CA ASN A 2 -22.36 -12.55 -8.44
C ASN A 2 -21.28 -12.04 -9.40
N THR A 3 -21.62 -11.82 -10.67
CA THR A 3 -20.69 -11.32 -11.71
C THR A 3 -20.01 -10.02 -11.28
N ARG A 4 -20.75 -9.11 -10.63
CA ARG A 4 -20.23 -7.84 -10.06
C ARG A 4 -19.22 -8.04 -8.92
N GLN A 5 -19.42 -9.06 -8.09
CA GLN A 5 -18.51 -9.38 -6.99
C GLN A 5 -17.16 -9.89 -7.51
N ASN A 6 -17.18 -10.73 -8.55
CA ASN A 6 -15.95 -11.18 -9.20
C ASN A 6 -15.18 -10.01 -9.84
N GLN A 7 -15.89 -9.09 -10.53
CA GLN A 7 -15.28 -7.88 -11.09
C GLN A 7 -14.62 -7.01 -10.02
N SER A 8 -15.27 -6.79 -8.88
CA SER A 8 -14.71 -6.06 -7.75
C SER A 8 -13.40 -6.70 -7.23
N VAL A 9 -13.33 -8.03 -7.17
CA VAL A 9 -12.10 -8.75 -6.78
C VAL A 9 -10.97 -8.53 -7.80
N TYR A 10 -11.26 -8.60 -9.11
CA TYR A 10 -10.24 -8.33 -10.13
C TYR A 10 -9.73 -6.89 -10.09
N ILE A 11 -10.63 -5.91 -9.90
CA ILE A 11 -10.25 -4.50 -9.72
C ILE A 11 -9.34 -4.35 -8.50
N PHE A 12 -9.65 -5.04 -7.40
CA PHE A 12 -8.83 -4.99 -6.18
C PHE A 12 -7.44 -5.61 -6.37
N GLN A 13 -7.34 -6.73 -7.10
CA GLN A 13 -6.04 -7.33 -7.45
C GLN A 13 -5.20 -6.41 -8.33
N PHE A 14 -5.82 -5.77 -9.33
CA PHE A 14 -5.16 -4.81 -10.19
C PHE A 14 -4.70 -3.57 -9.40
N ALA A 15 -5.55 -3.04 -8.52
CA ALA A 15 -5.21 -1.94 -7.61
C ALA A 15 -3.96 -2.27 -6.77
N PHE A 16 -3.90 -3.48 -6.21
CA PHE A 16 -2.77 -3.95 -5.43
C PHE A 16 -1.47 -4.04 -6.25
N LEU A 17 -1.55 -4.55 -7.49
CA LEU A 17 -0.40 -4.61 -8.40
C LEU A 17 0.11 -3.21 -8.74
N VAL A 18 -0.79 -2.30 -9.13
CA VAL A 18 -0.43 -0.91 -9.46
C VAL A 18 0.17 -0.20 -8.26
N LEU A 19 -0.38 -0.41 -7.07
CA LEU A 19 0.14 0.17 -5.84
C LEU A 19 1.51 -0.39 -5.49
N SER A 20 1.72 -1.71 -5.61
CA SER A 20 2.99 -2.37 -5.31
C SER A 20 4.12 -1.86 -6.20
N ILE A 21 3.85 -1.69 -7.50
CA ILE A 21 4.80 -1.08 -8.45
C ILE A 21 4.99 0.41 -8.12
N GLY A 22 3.89 1.13 -7.87
CA GLY A 22 3.94 2.56 -7.56
C GLY A 22 4.77 2.90 -6.33
N LEU A 23 4.80 2.01 -5.33
CA LEU A 23 5.62 2.17 -4.13
C LEU A 23 7.12 2.30 -4.44
N LEU A 24 7.61 1.71 -5.53
CA LEU A 24 9.01 1.78 -5.95
C LEU A 24 9.27 2.84 -7.03
N TYR A 25 8.32 3.09 -7.94
CA TYR A 25 8.60 3.90 -9.13
C TYR A 25 7.95 5.29 -9.11
N SER A 26 6.73 5.44 -8.59
CA SER A 26 5.98 6.68 -8.79
C SER A 26 4.87 6.93 -7.77
N ARG A 27 4.88 8.16 -7.22
CA ARG A 27 3.81 8.68 -6.35
C ARG A 27 2.45 8.70 -7.06
N PHE A 28 2.44 8.92 -8.37
CA PHE A 28 1.22 8.92 -9.17
C PHE A 28 0.56 7.54 -9.19
N MET A 29 1.36 6.48 -9.39
CA MET A 29 0.85 5.10 -9.40
C MET A 29 0.30 4.68 -8.02
N ILE A 30 0.91 5.15 -6.92
CA ILE A 30 0.35 4.94 -5.58
C ILE A 30 -1.06 5.55 -5.49
N SER A 31 -1.21 6.80 -5.94
CA SER A 31 -2.53 7.47 -5.97
C SER A 31 -3.53 6.72 -6.84
N LEU A 32 -3.10 6.24 -8.00
CA LEU A 32 -3.93 5.49 -8.93
C LEU A 32 -4.41 4.16 -8.31
N GLY A 33 -3.51 3.44 -7.64
CA GLY A 33 -3.85 2.21 -6.90
C GLY A 33 -4.86 2.45 -5.78
N MET A 34 -4.72 3.55 -5.02
CA MET A 34 -5.69 3.94 -3.98
C MET A 34 -7.08 4.24 -4.58
N ILE A 35 -7.14 4.93 -5.72
CA ILE A 35 -8.39 5.20 -6.42
C ILE A 35 -9.03 3.89 -6.88
N PHE A 36 -8.27 2.96 -7.46
CA PHE A 36 -8.81 1.65 -7.85
C PHE A 36 -9.29 0.82 -6.66
N PHE A 37 -8.65 0.90 -5.49
CA PHE A 37 -9.18 0.28 -4.27
C PHE A 37 -10.55 0.84 -3.89
N LEU A 38 -10.71 2.16 -3.94
CA LEU A 38 -11.97 2.82 -3.66
C LEU A 38 -13.05 2.42 -4.70
N VAL A 39 -12.72 2.43 -5.98
CA VAL A 39 -13.62 1.98 -7.05
C VAL A 39 -14.03 0.53 -6.86
N GLY A 40 -13.09 -0.37 -6.61
CA GLY A 40 -13.37 -1.78 -6.35
C GLY A 40 -14.28 -1.99 -5.14
N ALA A 41 -14.08 -1.21 -4.07
CA ALA A 41 -14.92 -1.24 -2.87
C ALA A 41 -16.35 -0.73 -3.11
N LEU A 42 -16.52 0.26 -3.99
CA LEU A 42 -17.82 0.84 -4.34
C LEU A 42 -18.57 0.03 -5.42
N TRP A 43 -17.87 -0.81 -6.20
CA TRP A 43 -18.41 -1.53 -7.36
C TRP A 43 -19.43 -2.62 -7.00
N ASP A 44 -19.24 -3.29 -5.85
CA ASP A 44 -20.08 -4.42 -5.44
C ASP A 44 -20.94 -4.10 -4.20
N GLY A 45 -22.18 -4.60 -4.19
CA GLY A 45 -23.09 -4.52 -3.04
C GLY A 45 -23.82 -3.19 -2.83
N ASN A 46 -24.60 -3.12 -1.74
CA ASN A 46 -25.40 -1.93 -1.40
C ASN A 46 -24.57 -0.93 -0.58
N LEU A 47 -24.23 0.20 -1.20
CA LEU A 47 -23.41 1.27 -0.63
C LEU A 47 -23.95 1.81 0.69
N LYS A 48 -25.28 1.98 0.81
CA LYS A 48 -25.92 2.50 2.03
C LYS A 48 -25.66 1.57 3.23
N VAL A 49 -25.75 0.26 3.00
CA VAL A 49 -25.50 -0.75 4.02
C VAL A 49 -24.02 -0.79 4.41
N LYS A 50 -23.10 -0.70 3.45
CA LYS A 50 -21.65 -0.65 3.73
C LYS A 50 -21.29 0.58 4.55
N PHE A 51 -21.82 1.74 4.21
CA PHE A 51 -21.56 2.98 4.93
C PHE A 51 -22.11 2.94 6.36
N GLY A 52 -23.33 2.44 6.55
CA GLY A 52 -23.89 2.26 7.90
C GLY A 52 -23.06 1.31 8.77
N ARG A 53 -22.55 0.20 8.21
CA ARG A 53 -21.68 -0.73 8.95
C ARG A 53 -20.29 -0.14 9.22
N PHE A 54 -19.77 0.69 8.32
CA PHE A 54 -18.49 1.37 8.50
C PHE A 54 -18.54 2.31 9.71
N LEU A 55 -19.61 3.09 9.84
CA LEU A 55 -19.84 3.97 10.99
C LEU A 55 -20.03 3.22 12.31
N ASN A 56 -20.31 1.92 12.28
CA ASN A 56 -20.37 1.12 13.50
C ASN A 56 -19.02 0.48 13.88
N ASN A 57 -18.03 0.54 12.98
CA ASN A 57 -16.73 -0.09 13.20
C ASN A 57 -15.73 0.89 13.82
N LYS A 58 -15.56 0.79 15.14
CA LYS A 58 -14.67 1.65 15.94
C LYS A 58 -13.22 1.66 15.45
N TYR A 59 -12.71 0.54 14.92
CA TYR A 59 -11.32 0.42 14.48
C TYR A 59 -11.04 1.27 13.24
N TYR A 60 -11.88 1.13 12.20
CA TYR A 60 -11.72 1.92 10.98
C TYR A 60 -12.11 3.39 11.17
N LEU A 61 -13.06 3.66 12.07
CA LEU A 61 -13.40 5.03 12.47
C LEU A 61 -12.26 5.71 13.22
N ALA A 62 -11.51 5.01 14.07
CA ALA A 62 -10.37 5.60 14.77
C ALA A 62 -9.30 6.08 13.78
N VAL A 63 -8.99 5.28 12.76
CA VAL A 63 -8.04 5.67 11.70
C VAL A 63 -8.56 6.88 10.91
N THR A 64 -9.86 6.88 10.58
CA THR A 64 -10.49 8.01 9.90
C THR A 64 -10.53 9.27 10.78
N GLY A 65 -10.67 9.09 12.10
CA GLY A 65 -10.64 10.14 13.09
C GLY A 65 -9.32 10.91 13.10
N ILE A 66 -8.19 10.26 12.77
CA ILE A 66 -6.90 10.94 12.62
C ILE A 66 -7.01 12.04 11.56
N PHE A 67 -7.63 11.76 10.41
CA PHE A 67 -7.85 12.77 9.38
C PHE A 67 -8.75 13.90 9.88
N LEU A 68 -9.81 13.59 10.63
CA LEU A 68 -10.73 14.59 11.18
C LEU A 68 -10.05 15.52 12.20
N ILE A 69 -9.14 15.00 13.03
CA ILE A 69 -8.34 15.82 13.96
C ILE A 69 -7.51 16.85 13.17
N PHE A 70 -6.86 16.42 12.09
CA PHE A 70 -6.13 17.34 11.21
C PHE A 70 -7.05 18.32 10.48
N LEU A 71 -8.25 17.89 10.09
CA LEU A 71 -9.24 18.77 9.46
C LEU A 71 -9.67 19.88 10.42
N ILE A 72 -9.97 19.54 11.68
CA ILE A 72 -10.39 20.50 12.72
C ILE A 72 -9.25 21.48 13.03
N SER A 73 -8.00 21.03 13.04
CA SER A 73 -6.83 21.90 13.20
C SER A 73 -6.75 23.00 12.12
N GLY A 74 -7.41 22.84 10.98
CA GLY A 74 -7.49 23.85 9.93
C GLY A 74 -8.23 25.12 10.33
N LEU A 75 -9.14 25.06 11.29
CA LEU A 75 -9.90 26.22 11.78
C LEU A 75 -9.00 27.29 12.44
N TRP A 76 -7.80 26.90 12.85
CA TRP A 76 -6.78 27.78 13.43
C TRP A 76 -5.63 28.09 12.47
N SER A 77 -5.75 27.70 11.19
CA SER A 77 -4.67 27.90 10.22
C SER A 77 -4.82 29.23 9.49
N GLU A 78 -3.82 30.09 9.61
CA GLU A 78 -3.77 31.37 8.87
C GLU A 78 -3.39 31.17 7.39
N ASN A 79 -2.69 30.08 7.06
CA ASN A 79 -2.25 29.77 5.70
C ASN A 79 -3.05 28.60 5.12
N THR A 80 -4.11 28.94 4.39
CA THR A 80 -5.05 27.99 3.78
C THR A 80 -4.40 27.12 2.69
N ASP A 81 -3.49 27.67 1.88
CA ASP A 81 -2.80 26.92 0.82
C ASP A 81 -1.89 25.83 1.40
N TYR A 82 -1.13 26.18 2.43
CA TYR A 82 -0.28 25.24 3.15
C TYR A 82 -1.10 24.14 3.82
N PHE A 83 -2.23 24.53 4.43
CA PHE A 83 -3.16 23.59 5.04
C PHE A 83 -3.73 22.60 4.02
N LEU A 84 -4.22 23.06 2.87
CA LEU A 84 -4.77 22.21 1.82
C LEU A 84 -3.74 21.21 1.28
N ASN A 85 -2.48 21.63 1.15
CA ASN A 85 -1.42 20.71 0.73
C ASN A 85 -1.14 19.62 1.78
N ARG A 86 -1.15 19.95 3.09
CA ARG A 86 -1.06 18.94 4.16
C ARG A 86 -2.26 18.00 4.16
N MET A 87 -3.47 18.53 3.96
CA MET A 87 -4.69 17.72 3.93
C MET A 87 -4.65 16.74 2.77
N ARG A 88 -4.15 17.14 1.60
CA ARG A 88 -3.97 16.25 0.43
C ARG A 88 -3.11 15.04 0.76
N ILE A 89 -2.01 15.22 1.47
CA ILE A 89 -1.11 14.12 1.89
C ILE A 89 -1.81 13.16 2.86
N LYS A 90 -2.78 13.65 3.64
CA LYS A 90 -3.52 12.88 4.64
C LYS A 90 -4.82 12.27 4.12
N LEU A 91 -5.29 12.62 2.91
CA LEU A 91 -6.50 12.06 2.30
C LEU A 91 -6.55 10.52 2.30
N PRO A 92 -5.45 9.77 2.16
CA PRO A 92 -5.51 8.31 2.27
C PRO A 92 -6.07 7.84 3.62
N PHE A 93 -5.84 8.56 4.71
CA PHE A 93 -6.43 8.22 6.02
C PHE A 93 -7.93 8.39 6.10
N LEU A 94 -8.56 9.07 5.13
CA LEU A 94 -10.02 9.18 5.01
C LEU A 94 -10.58 8.03 4.15
N PHE A 95 -10.04 7.85 2.95
CA PHE A 95 -10.63 6.96 1.96
C PHE A 95 -10.19 5.50 2.09
N LEU A 96 -8.94 5.26 2.48
CA LEU A 96 -8.36 3.91 2.53
C LEU A 96 -9.02 3.04 3.62
N PRO A 97 -9.33 3.54 4.83
CA PRO A 97 -10.08 2.77 5.83
C PRO A 97 -11.44 2.30 5.31
N PHE A 98 -12.17 3.19 4.61
CA PHE A 98 -13.43 2.82 3.98
C PHE A 98 -13.24 1.80 2.86
N ALA A 99 -12.26 2.02 1.97
CA ALA A 99 -11.99 1.11 0.85
C ALA A 99 -11.64 -0.31 1.33
N PHE A 100 -10.84 -0.45 2.39
CA PHE A 100 -10.52 -1.77 2.96
C PHE A 100 -11.70 -2.39 3.71
N PHE A 101 -12.49 -1.61 4.44
CA PHE A 101 -13.69 -2.12 5.10
C PHE A 101 -14.74 -2.60 4.08
N ALA A 102 -14.95 -1.83 3.02
CA ALA A 102 -15.91 -2.11 1.96
C ALA A 102 -15.36 -3.07 0.88
N SER A 103 -14.13 -3.56 1.05
CA SER A 103 -13.48 -4.47 0.10
C SER A 103 -14.28 -5.77 -0.09
N PRO A 104 -14.24 -6.36 -1.28
CA PRO A 104 -14.84 -7.67 -1.50
C PRO A 104 -14.15 -8.72 -0.62
N LYS A 105 -14.86 -9.79 -0.24
CA LYS A 105 -14.24 -10.92 0.47
C LYS A 105 -13.19 -11.56 -0.45
N ILE A 106 -11.92 -11.39 -0.11
CA ILE A 106 -10.79 -11.99 -0.83
C ILE A 106 -10.51 -13.36 -0.24
N ASP A 107 -10.44 -14.37 -1.10
CA ASP A 107 -10.07 -15.71 -0.67
C ASP A 107 -8.60 -15.77 -0.22
N LYS A 108 -8.30 -16.67 0.72
CA LYS A 108 -6.94 -16.86 1.26
C LYS A 108 -5.94 -17.18 0.16
N LEU A 109 -6.36 -17.94 -0.86
CA LEU A 109 -5.54 -18.25 -2.03
C LEU A 109 -5.10 -16.98 -2.77
N ILE A 110 -6.04 -16.07 -3.02
CA ILE A 110 -5.79 -14.80 -3.71
C ILE A 110 -4.87 -13.92 -2.87
N MET A 111 -5.11 -13.82 -1.56
CA MET A 111 -4.23 -13.06 -0.67
C MET A 111 -2.78 -13.56 -0.73
N LYS A 112 -2.56 -14.88 -0.64
CA LYS A 112 -1.21 -15.45 -0.75
C LYS A 112 -0.58 -15.16 -2.11
N ARG A 113 -1.34 -15.21 -3.22
CA ARG A 113 -0.83 -14.80 -4.54
C ARG A 113 -0.40 -13.33 -4.58
N LEU A 114 -1.16 -12.43 -3.97
CA LEU A 114 -0.79 -11.02 -3.88
C LEU A 114 0.49 -10.82 -3.04
N MET A 115 0.67 -11.60 -1.97
CA MET A 115 1.90 -11.58 -1.17
C MET A 115 3.11 -12.06 -2.00
N PHE A 116 2.99 -13.17 -2.74
CA PHE A 116 4.06 -13.63 -3.63
C PHE A 116 4.41 -12.60 -4.71
N LEU A 117 3.40 -11.93 -5.27
CA LEU A 117 3.59 -10.86 -6.25
C LEU A 117 4.36 -9.68 -5.65
N PHE A 118 3.98 -9.24 -4.45
CA PHE A 118 4.69 -8.18 -3.74
C PHE A 118 6.15 -8.58 -3.46
N ILE A 119 6.37 -9.80 -2.98
CA ILE A 119 7.72 -10.35 -2.75
C ILE A 119 8.54 -10.35 -4.04
N GLY A 120 7.97 -10.79 -5.17
CA GLY A 120 8.66 -10.80 -6.45
C GLY A 120 9.11 -9.41 -6.91
N ILE A 121 8.25 -8.40 -6.72
CA ILE A 121 8.58 -6.99 -7.02
C ILE A 121 9.69 -6.47 -6.10
N MET A 122 9.61 -6.75 -4.80
CA MET A 122 10.61 -6.31 -3.84
C MET A 122 11.95 -7.02 -4.07
N LEU A 123 11.92 -8.31 -4.40
CA LEU A 123 13.11 -9.10 -4.72
C LEU A 123 13.80 -8.58 -5.98
N SER A 124 13.06 -8.28 -7.06
CA SER A 124 13.66 -7.71 -8.27
C SER A 124 14.30 -6.35 -8.00
N SER A 125 13.69 -5.52 -7.15
CA SER A 125 14.26 -4.24 -6.73
C SER A 125 15.52 -4.40 -5.89
N ALA A 126 15.59 -5.45 -5.05
CA ALA A 126 16.77 -5.78 -4.26
C ALA A 126 17.91 -6.28 -5.14
N ILE A 127 17.62 -7.16 -6.10
CA ILE A 127 18.59 -7.61 -7.10
C ILE A 127 19.15 -6.42 -7.87
N TRP A 128 18.29 -5.49 -8.32
CA TRP A 128 18.73 -4.27 -8.99
C TRP A 128 19.70 -3.42 -8.14
N SER A 129 19.36 -3.19 -6.87
CA SER A 129 20.21 -2.43 -5.94
C SER A 129 21.56 -3.13 -5.71
N THR A 130 21.55 -4.46 -5.57
CA THR A 130 22.77 -5.26 -5.46
C THR A 130 23.61 -5.20 -6.73
N LEU A 131 23.01 -5.30 -7.91
CA LEU A 131 23.74 -5.18 -9.19
C LEU A 131 24.38 -3.80 -9.33
N MET A 132 23.69 -2.73 -8.96
CA MET A 132 24.25 -1.37 -8.95
C MET A 132 25.40 -1.23 -7.95
N PHE A 133 25.33 -1.89 -6.80
CA PHE A 133 26.46 -1.93 -5.87
C PHE A 133 27.68 -2.65 -6.48
N LEU A 134 27.45 -3.72 -7.24
CA LEU A 134 28.51 -4.52 -7.86
C LEU A 134 29.22 -3.83 -9.04
N THR A 135 28.64 -2.79 -9.64
CA THR A 135 29.30 -2.08 -10.75
C THR A 135 30.54 -1.31 -10.32
N ASP A 136 30.57 -0.81 -9.08
CA ASP A 136 31.71 -0.06 -8.54
C ASP A 136 31.81 -0.25 -7.02
N ILE A 137 32.23 -1.45 -6.63
CA ILE A 137 32.27 -1.89 -5.23
C ILE A 137 33.18 -0.97 -4.40
N GLU A 138 34.34 -0.58 -4.95
CA GLU A 138 35.32 0.25 -4.23
C GLU A 138 34.77 1.64 -3.94
N HIS A 139 34.16 2.29 -4.93
CA HIS A 139 33.49 3.58 -4.75
C HIS A 139 32.38 3.49 -3.71
N PHE A 140 31.50 2.48 -3.82
CA PHE A 140 30.36 2.36 -2.92
C PHE A 140 30.78 2.07 -1.48
N ILE A 141 31.84 1.30 -1.26
CA ILE A 141 32.42 1.09 0.08
C ILE A 141 33.03 2.39 0.63
N GLU A 142 33.72 3.17 -0.18
CA GLU A 142 34.33 4.43 0.25
C GLU A 142 33.28 5.46 0.66
N ILE A 143 32.24 5.66 -0.15
CA ILE A 143 31.17 6.60 0.18
C ILE A 143 30.36 6.11 1.39
N TYR A 144 30.17 4.80 1.55
CA TYR A 144 29.45 4.24 2.69
C TYR A 144 30.22 4.46 4.00
N LYS A 145 31.55 4.37 3.98
CA LYS A 145 32.41 4.75 5.12
C LYS A 145 32.25 6.22 5.52
N LYS A 146 31.90 7.09 4.57
CA LYS A 146 31.61 8.51 4.80
C LYS A 146 30.15 8.78 5.20
N GLY A 147 29.39 7.72 5.51
CA GLY A 147 27.98 7.82 5.92
C GLY A 147 27.00 8.04 4.77
N GLN A 148 27.41 7.82 3.53
CA GLN A 148 26.51 7.85 2.38
C GLN A 148 25.80 6.51 2.18
N ILE A 149 24.75 6.53 1.37
CA ILE A 149 23.85 5.40 1.15
C ILE A 149 24.15 4.67 -0.16
N ILE A 150 23.90 3.36 -0.15
CA ILE A 150 23.91 2.53 -1.35
C ILE A 150 22.72 2.94 -2.26
N PRO A 151 22.88 2.93 -3.59
CA PRO A 151 21.82 3.26 -4.53
C PRO A 151 20.60 2.38 -4.32
N THR A 152 19.47 3.01 -4.05
CA THR A 152 18.17 2.37 -3.86
C THR A 152 17.15 3.04 -4.78
N PRO A 153 16.13 2.31 -5.31
CA PRO A 153 15.17 2.88 -6.26
C PRO A 153 14.38 4.07 -5.71
N ILE A 154 14.20 4.10 -4.39
CA ILE A 154 13.53 5.19 -3.65
C ILE A 154 14.36 5.54 -2.42
N HIS A 155 13.92 6.57 -1.69
CA HIS A 155 14.53 6.95 -0.41
C HIS A 155 14.74 5.73 0.51
N HIS A 156 15.99 5.48 0.89
CA HIS A 156 16.48 4.31 1.65
C HIS A 156 15.62 3.93 2.86
N VAL A 157 15.09 4.89 3.63
CA VAL A 157 14.17 4.63 4.76
C VAL A 157 12.86 3.97 4.32
N ARG A 158 12.25 4.44 3.22
CA ARG A 158 11.01 3.84 2.72
C ARG A 158 11.29 2.48 2.12
N TYR A 159 12.42 2.38 1.41
CA TYR A 159 12.85 1.14 0.81
C TYR A 159 13.06 0.04 1.84
N SER A 160 13.74 0.33 2.95
CA SER A 160 13.98 -0.65 4.02
C SER A 160 12.67 -1.15 4.63
N ILE A 161 11.69 -0.27 4.88
CA ILE A 161 10.37 -0.66 5.39
C ILE A 161 9.66 -1.62 4.43
N LEU A 162 9.68 -1.33 3.12
CA LEU A 162 9.05 -2.20 2.12
C LEU A 162 9.72 -3.58 2.05
N ILE A 163 11.06 -3.62 2.11
CA ILE A 163 11.83 -4.87 2.17
C ILE A 163 11.49 -5.65 3.44
N SER A 164 11.43 -4.99 4.61
CA SER A 164 11.03 -5.63 5.87
C SER A 164 9.62 -6.23 5.80
N ILE A 165 8.65 -5.52 5.19
CA ILE A 165 7.30 -6.06 4.97
C ILE A 165 7.35 -7.30 4.06
N SER A 166 8.17 -7.26 3.01
CA SER A 166 8.38 -8.43 2.13
C SER A 166 8.93 -9.63 2.90
N VAL A 167 9.90 -9.42 3.80
CA VAL A 167 10.44 -10.48 4.66
C VAL A 167 9.37 -11.02 5.60
N LEU A 168 8.54 -10.17 6.20
CA LEU A 168 7.41 -10.61 7.02
C LEU A 168 6.41 -11.45 6.22
N PHE A 169 6.16 -11.10 4.96
CA PHE A 169 5.31 -11.89 4.07
C PHE A 169 5.93 -13.26 3.75
N CYS A 170 7.24 -13.33 3.54
CA CYS A 170 7.95 -14.60 3.37
C CYS A 170 7.77 -15.50 4.60
N ILE A 171 8.02 -14.95 5.80
CA ILE A 171 7.86 -15.69 7.07
C ILE A 171 6.43 -16.19 7.22
N TYR A 172 5.43 -15.34 6.98
CA TYR A 172 4.02 -15.72 7.05
C TYR A 172 3.67 -16.87 6.10
N LEU A 173 4.16 -16.82 4.85
CA LEU A 173 3.91 -17.84 3.83
C LEU A 173 4.59 -19.18 4.16
N ILE A 174 5.78 -19.15 4.77
CA ILE A 174 6.47 -20.36 5.24
C ILE A 174 5.68 -21.02 6.38
N LEU A 175 5.19 -20.23 7.35
CA LEU A 175 4.40 -20.73 8.48
C LEU A 175 2.99 -21.18 8.06
N ASN A 176 2.43 -20.58 7.02
CA ASN A 176 1.11 -20.88 6.49
C ASN A 176 1.25 -21.32 5.03
N PRO A 177 1.82 -22.50 4.75
CA PRO A 177 1.99 -22.95 3.39
C PRO A 177 0.62 -23.02 2.70
N LEU A 178 0.63 -22.75 1.41
CA LEU A 178 -0.52 -23.05 0.58
C LEU A 178 -0.72 -24.57 0.66
N LYS A 179 -1.83 -25.04 1.23
CA LYS A 179 -2.32 -26.40 0.95
C LYS A 179 -2.76 -26.41 -0.52
N ALA A 180 -1.81 -26.44 -1.44
CA ALA A 180 -2.06 -26.75 -2.83
C ALA A 180 -1.94 -28.26 -2.95
N LEU A 181 -3.08 -28.89 -3.25
CA LEU A 181 -3.25 -30.21 -3.89
C LEU A 181 -1.94 -31.01 -4.07
N ILE A 182 -1.74 -32.00 -3.18
CA ILE A 182 -1.19 -33.30 -3.59
C ILE A 182 -2.40 -34.21 -3.72
#